data_AF-F0RQA3-F1
#
_entry.id   AF-F0RQA3-F1
#
_cell.length_a   1.000
_cell.length_b   1.000
_cell.length_c   1.000
_cell.angle_alpha   90.00
_cell.angle_beta   90.00
_cell.angle_gamma   90.00
#
_symmetry.space_group_name_H-M   'P 1'
#
loop_
_entity.id
_entity.type
_entity.pdbx_description
1 polymer ?
#
loop_
_entity_poly.entity_id
_entity_poly.type
_entity_poly.pdbx_seq_one_letter_code
_entity_poly.pdbx_strand_id
1 'polypeptide(L)'
;MNAEQYKDIVYTYWLPAAIAAGVLYVILSLIGASMSPAAGGLTSGLMVLAGVVSFSQALGSLLVFPYLFTLISRRLGATTKFDEVLGVTAIATLPTLALLIISMFGTPGDGPVLLASVLSMGLFVYGLSQMNETPLLPTLGHTVAVWLLLILGAGVLSILLNVLI
;
A
#
# COMPACT_ATOMS: atom_id res chain seq x y z
N MET A 1 15.59 19.48 -2.88
CA MET A 1 14.78 19.37 -1.65
C MET A 1 15.62 18.61 -0.65
N ASN A 2 15.80 19.13 0.56
CA ASN A 2 16.55 18.41 1.60
C ASN A 2 15.61 17.41 2.34
N ALA A 3 16.18 16.50 3.14
CA ALA A 3 15.42 15.43 3.79
C ALA A 3 14.35 15.96 4.77
N GLU A 4 14.62 17.07 5.46
CA GLU A 4 13.64 17.71 6.36
C GLU A 4 12.44 18.30 5.59
N GLN A 5 12.68 19.05 4.51
CA GLN A 5 11.60 19.56 3.66
C GLN A 5 10.76 18.43 3.07
N TYR A 6 11.39 17.31 2.70
CA TYR A 6 10.66 16.15 2.22
C TYR A 6 9.77 15.55 3.32
N LYS A 7 10.31 15.37 4.54
CA LYS A 7 9.55 14.90 5.72
C LYS A 7 8.34 15.79 6.00
N ASP A 8 8.53 17.10 6.06
CA ASP A 8 7.44 18.04 6.31
C ASP A 8 6.33 17.90 5.27
N ILE A 9 6.70 17.80 3.99
CA ILE A 9 5.74 17.62 2.90
C ILE A 9 5.00 16.28 3.03
N VAL A 10 5.71 15.19 3.32
CA VAL A 10 5.14 13.84 3.50
C VAL A 10 4.12 13.81 4.63
N TYR A 11 4.49 14.30 5.81
CA TYR A 11 3.62 14.20 6.99
C TYR A 11 2.50 15.24 7.00
N THR A 12 2.73 16.43 6.43
CA THR A 12 1.73 17.51 6.44
C THR A 12 0.67 17.32 5.37
N TYR A 13 1.03 16.83 4.19
CA TYR A 13 0.12 16.79 3.05
C TYR A 13 -0.19 15.38 2.58
N TRP A 14 0.84 14.54 2.39
CA TRP A 14 0.65 13.28 1.68
C TRP A 14 0.11 12.15 2.54
N LEU A 15 0.59 12.00 3.77
CA LEU A 15 0.07 11.00 4.70
C LEU A 15 -1.42 11.23 5.00
N PRO A 16 -1.87 12.47 5.33
CA PRO A 16 -3.30 12.75 5.46
C PRO A 16 -4.09 12.49 4.17
N ALA A 17 -3.55 12.84 3.00
CA ALA A 17 -4.21 12.62 1.72
C ALA A 17 -4.40 11.12 1.41
N ALA A 18 -3.38 10.29 1.66
CA ALA A 18 -3.47 8.84 1.48
C ALA A 18 -4.50 8.21 2.42
N ILE A 19 -4.52 8.64 3.69
CA ILE A 19 -5.54 8.20 4.67
C ILE A 19 -6.94 8.63 4.21
N ALA A 20 -7.10 9.90 3.83
CA ALA A 20 -8.39 10.43 3.36
C ALA A 20 -8.89 9.71 2.11
N ALA A 21 -8.01 9.43 1.15
CA ALA A 21 -8.34 8.67 -0.07
C ALA A 21 -8.73 7.22 0.24
N GLY A 22 -8.02 6.56 1.16
CA GLY A 22 -8.38 5.22 1.64
C GLY A 22 -9.74 5.19 2.33
N VAL A 23 -10.01 6.15 3.22
CA VAL A 23 -11.31 6.29 3.90
C VAL A 23 -12.43 6.58 2.91
N LEU A 24 -12.20 7.49 1.96
CA LEU A 24 -13.17 7.81 0.91
C LEU A 24 -13.52 6.58 0.07
N TYR A 25 -12.51 5.79 -0.31
CA TYR A 25 -12.74 4.55 -1.07
C TYR A 25 -13.63 3.55 -0.32
N VAL A 26 -13.41 3.39 1.00
CA VAL A 26 -14.24 2.53 1.85
C VAL A 26 -15.68 3.05 1.90
N ILE A 27 -15.85 4.35 2.13
CA ILE A 27 -17.18 4.99 2.15
C ILE A 27 -17.90 4.78 0.82
N LEU A 28 -17.24 5.01 -0.31
CA LEU A 28 -17.83 4.83 -1.64
C LEU A 28 -18.19 3.37 -1.91
N SER A 29 -17.39 2.41 -1.44
CA SER A 29 -17.68 0.98 -1.54
C SER A 29 -18.90 0.59 -0.71
N LEU A 30 -19.04 1.13 0.51
CA LEU A 30 -20.21 0.92 1.37
C LEU A 30 -21.48 1.57 0.79
N ILE A 31 -21.37 2.80 0.25
CA ILE A 31 -22.49 3.47 -0.43
C ILE A 31 -22.91 2.66 -1.66
N GLY A 32 -21.97 2.25 -2.50
CA GLY A 32 -22.24 1.39 -3.65
C GLY A 32 -22.94 0.09 -3.25
N ALA A 33 -22.53 -0.53 -2.14
CA ALA A 33 -23.18 -1.72 -1.59
C ALA A 33 -24.63 -1.44 -1.14
N SER A 34 -24.90 -0.27 -0.55
CA SER A 34 -26.21 0.13 -0.05
C SER A 34 -27.20 0.55 -1.14
N MET A 35 -26.71 1.03 -2.29
CA MET A 35 -27.54 1.49 -3.42
C MET A 35 -27.87 0.37 -4.42
N SER A 36 -27.36 -0.85 -4.20
CA SER A 36 -27.67 -2.00 -5.03
C SER A 36 -29.16 -2.37 -4.89
N PRO A 37 -29.91 -2.57 -6.00
CA PRO A 37 -31.30 -3.04 -5.98
C PRO A 37 -31.48 -4.41 -5.29
N ALA A 38 -30.39 -5.12 -5.02
CA ALA A 38 -30.33 -6.39 -4.31
C ALA A 38 -30.01 -6.24 -2.80
N ALA A 39 -30.32 -5.09 -2.19
CA ALA A 39 -30.15 -4.84 -0.77
C ALA A 39 -30.85 -5.94 0.06
N GLY A 40 -30.06 -6.77 0.76
CA GLY A 40 -30.52 -7.92 1.54
C GLY A 40 -30.22 -9.29 0.92
N GLY A 41 -29.69 -9.35 -0.31
CA GLY A 41 -29.26 -10.59 -0.99
C GLY A 41 -27.75 -10.84 -0.93
N LEU A 42 -27.32 -12.02 -1.38
CA LEU A 42 -25.91 -12.46 -1.46
C LEU A 42 -24.99 -11.40 -2.10
N THR A 43 -25.46 -10.70 -3.13
CA THR A 43 -24.72 -9.62 -3.81
C THR A 43 -24.35 -8.47 -2.87
N SER A 44 -25.30 -8.03 -2.03
CA SER A 44 -25.02 -6.98 -1.04
C SER A 44 -24.05 -7.45 0.06
N GLY A 45 -24.16 -8.72 0.48
CA GLY A 45 -23.22 -9.34 1.40
C GLY A 45 -21.81 -9.46 0.82
N LEU A 46 -21.68 -9.85 -0.45
CA LEU A 46 -20.39 -9.91 -1.16
C LEU A 46 -19.77 -8.53 -1.36
N MET A 47 -20.57 -7.49 -1.60
CA MET A 47 -20.06 -6.11 -1.69
C MET A 47 -19.56 -5.58 -0.34
N VAL A 48 -20.27 -5.86 0.76
CA VAL A 48 -19.79 -5.54 2.11
C VAL A 48 -18.51 -6.31 2.43
N LEU A 49 -18.45 -7.60 2.10
CA LEU A 49 -17.26 -8.42 2.27
C LEU A 49 -16.08 -7.88 1.46
N ALA A 50 -16.30 -7.51 0.20
CA ALA A 50 -15.30 -6.87 -0.65
C ALA A 50 -14.82 -5.54 -0.04
N GLY A 51 -15.73 -4.72 0.50
CA GLY A 51 -15.39 -3.49 1.21
C GLY A 51 -14.53 -3.74 2.46
N VAL A 52 -14.86 -4.75 3.27
CA VAL A 52 -14.08 -5.14 4.47
C VAL A 52 -12.72 -5.70 4.09
N VAL A 53 -12.64 -6.51 3.03
CA VAL A 53 -11.38 -7.05 2.50
C VAL A 53 -10.50 -5.92 1.98
N SER A 54 -11.06 -5.00 1.19
CA SER A 54 -10.31 -3.83 0.69
C SER A 54 -9.87 -2.91 1.81
N PHE A 55 -10.69 -2.69 2.84
CA PHE A 55 -10.31 -1.92 4.03
C PHE A 55 -9.17 -2.61 4.80
N SER A 56 -9.27 -3.92 4.99
CA SER A 56 -8.24 -4.72 5.66
C SER A 56 -6.94 -4.73 4.85
N GLN A 57 -7.02 -4.77 3.52
CA GLN A 57 -5.86 -4.60 2.64
C GLN A 57 -5.26 -3.20 2.74
N ALA A 58 -6.08 -2.15 2.79
CA ALA A 58 -5.61 -0.78 2.93
C ALA A 58 -4.95 -0.53 4.29
N LEU A 59 -5.50 -1.07 5.38
CA LEU A 59 -4.86 -1.05 6.70
C LEU A 59 -3.58 -1.89 6.72
N GLY A 60 -3.61 -3.08 6.08
CA GLY A 60 -2.45 -3.93 5.92
C GLY A 60 -1.32 -3.23 5.18
N SER A 61 -1.63 -2.54 4.08
CA SER A 61 -0.64 -1.81 3.29
C SER A 61 -0.12 -0.56 3.99
N LEU A 62 -0.92 0.11 4.83
CA LEU A 62 -0.50 1.31 5.55
C LEU A 62 0.12 1.04 6.93
N LEU A 63 -0.10 -0.12 7.56
CA LEU A 63 0.44 -0.40 8.91
C LEU A 63 1.32 -1.64 8.94
N VAL A 64 0.80 -2.76 8.43
CA VAL A 64 1.51 -4.06 8.49
C VAL A 64 2.73 -4.05 7.58
N PHE A 65 2.58 -3.57 6.34
CA PHE A 65 3.69 -3.50 5.40
C PHE A 65 4.83 -2.59 5.90
N PRO A 66 4.60 -1.32 6.30
CA PRO A 66 5.68 -0.47 6.82
C PRO A 66 6.37 -1.07 8.05
N TYR A 67 5.59 -1.72 8.92
CA TYR A 67 6.13 -2.39 10.11
C TYR A 67 7.05 -3.55 9.73
N LEU A 68 6.58 -4.49 8.91
CA LEU A 68 7.37 -5.64 8.49
C LEU A 68 8.58 -5.22 7.65
N PHE A 69 8.41 -4.25 6.76
CA PHE A 69 9.50 -3.70 5.95
C PHE A 69 10.59 -3.08 6.84
N THR A 70 10.20 -2.29 7.85
CA THR A 70 11.14 -1.69 8.81
C THR A 70 11.84 -2.77 9.62
N LEU A 71 11.10 -3.77 10.11
CA LEU A 71 11.63 -4.87 10.92
C LEU A 71 12.69 -5.66 10.13
N ILE A 72 12.36 -6.08 8.91
CA ILE A 72 13.28 -6.83 8.05
C ILE A 72 14.48 -5.96 7.66
N SER A 73 14.25 -4.69 7.30
CA SER A 73 15.32 -3.76 6.96
C SER A 73 16.33 -3.60 8.09
N ARG A 74 15.87 -3.48 9.34
CA ARG A 74 16.75 -3.43 10.52
C ARG A 74 17.50 -4.73 10.76
N ARG A 75 16.88 -5.89 10.49
CA ARG A 75 17.56 -7.19 10.56
C ARG A 75 18.65 -7.34 9.49
N LEU A 76 18.50 -6.66 8.36
CA LEU A 76 19.51 -6.58 7.30
C LEU A 76 20.56 -5.47 7.55
N GLY A 77 20.51 -4.79 8.70
CA GLY A 77 21.50 -3.79 9.11
C GLY A 77 21.18 -2.34 8.70
N ALA A 78 20.00 -2.07 8.13
CA ALA A 78 19.60 -0.71 7.80
C ALA A 78 19.12 0.07 9.03
N THR A 79 19.39 1.37 9.07
CA THR A 79 18.96 2.31 10.12
C THR A 79 17.55 2.87 9.91
N THR A 80 16.78 2.25 9.01
CA THR A 80 15.46 2.71 8.58
C THR A 80 14.49 2.86 9.76
N LYS A 81 13.76 3.98 9.80
CA LYS A 81 12.75 4.23 10.82
C LYS A 81 11.34 3.97 10.32
N PHE A 82 10.47 3.52 11.23
CA PHE A 82 9.11 3.11 10.88
C PHE A 82 8.27 4.26 10.33
N ASP A 83 8.38 5.44 10.95
CA ASP A 83 7.71 6.67 10.53
C ASP A 83 8.11 7.04 9.09
N GLU A 84 9.41 6.95 8.76
CA GLU A 84 9.92 7.22 7.42
C GLU A 84 9.34 6.25 6.37
N VAL A 85 9.33 4.95 6.67
CA VAL A 85 8.72 3.94 5.78
C VAL A 85 7.22 4.15 5.65
N LEU A 86 6.53 4.47 6.75
CA LEU A 86 5.09 4.75 6.77
C LEU A 86 4.74 5.92 5.85
N GLY A 87 5.46 7.04 5.98
CA GLY A 87 5.24 8.23 5.17
C GLY A 87 5.51 7.99 3.68
N VAL A 88 6.61 7.28 3.37
CA VAL A 88 6.94 6.92 1.98
C VAL A 88 5.93 5.93 1.40
N THR A 89 5.46 4.97 2.19
CA THR A 89 4.41 4.03 1.77
C THR A 89 3.12 4.76 1.45
N ALA A 90 2.71 5.71 2.30
CA ALA A 90 1.52 6.51 2.06
C ALA A 90 1.58 7.23 0.71
N ILE A 91 2.71 7.86 0.37
CA ILE A 91 2.91 8.50 -0.94
C ILE A 91 2.89 7.47 -2.07
N ALA A 92 3.63 6.38 -1.90
CA ALA A 92 3.74 5.32 -2.89
C ALA A 92 2.39 4.67 -3.21
N THR A 93 1.43 4.69 -2.30
CA THR A 93 0.08 4.13 -2.54
C THR A 93 -0.85 5.04 -3.35
N LEU A 94 -0.52 6.33 -3.54
CA LEU A 94 -1.39 7.29 -4.21
C LEU A 94 -1.70 6.94 -5.67
N PRO A 95 -0.73 6.49 -6.52
CA PRO A 95 -1.05 6.06 -7.88
C PRO A 95 -2.02 4.87 -7.90
N THR A 96 -1.85 3.92 -6.98
CA THR A 96 -2.74 2.76 -6.85
C THR A 96 -4.14 3.19 -6.39
N LEU A 97 -4.24 4.11 -5.43
CA LEU A 97 -5.51 4.66 -4.96
C LEU A 97 -6.23 5.45 -6.05
N ALA A 98 -5.50 6.27 -6.82
CA ALA A 98 -6.07 7.00 -7.95
C ALA A 98 -6.63 6.03 -9.01
N LEU A 99 -5.90 4.97 -9.32
CA LEU A 99 -6.38 3.93 -10.23
C LEU A 99 -7.60 3.19 -9.68
N LEU A 100 -7.62 2.89 -8.39
CA LEU A 100 -8.77 2.28 -7.71
C LEU A 100 -10.01 3.16 -7.82
N ILE A 101 -9.88 4.48 -7.62
CA ILE A 101 -10.98 5.43 -7.78
C ILE A 101 -11.45 5.46 -9.25
N ILE A 102 -10.53 5.53 -10.21
CA ILE A 102 -10.85 5.48 -11.65
C ILE A 102 -11.59 4.17 -11.98
N SER A 103 -11.19 3.06 -11.36
CA SER A 103 -11.80 1.76 -11.60
C SER A 103 -13.27 1.65 -11.18
N MET A 104 -13.73 2.54 -10.28
CA MET A 104 -15.15 2.63 -9.91
C MET A 104 -16.03 3.12 -11.06
N PHE A 105 -15.44 3.78 -12.07
CA PHE A 105 -16.14 4.30 -13.26
C PHE A 105 -15.98 3.39 -14.49
N GLY A 106 -15.28 2.26 -14.35
CA GLY A 106 -15.08 1.28 -15.42
C GLY A 106 -13.81 0.46 -15.19
N THR A 107 -13.74 -0.76 -15.72
CA THR A 107 -12.57 -1.62 -15.54
C THR A 107 -11.36 -1.05 -16.26
N PRO A 108 -10.29 -0.65 -15.54
CA PRO A 108 -9.06 -0.25 -16.19
C PRO A 108 -8.47 -1.47 -16.89
N GLY A 109 -7.97 -1.29 -18.12
CA GLY A 109 -7.18 -2.33 -18.77
C GLY A 109 -5.86 -2.59 -18.03
N ASP A 110 -5.14 -3.63 -18.43
CA ASP A 110 -3.89 -4.04 -17.77
C ASP A 110 -2.80 -2.95 -17.82
N GLY A 111 -2.80 -2.11 -18.86
CA GLY A 111 -1.83 -1.02 -19.03
C GLY A 111 -1.81 -0.02 -17.87
N PRO A 112 -2.94 0.66 -17.55
CA PRO A 112 -3.05 1.52 -16.38
C PRO A 112 -2.67 0.87 -15.04
N VAL A 113 -2.99 -0.42 -14.85
CA VAL A 113 -2.63 -1.20 -13.64
C VAL A 113 -1.11 -1.34 -13.52
N LEU A 114 -0.45 -1.72 -14.61
CA LEU A 114 1.01 -1.83 -14.65
C LEU A 114 1.67 -0.46 -14.42
N LEU A 115 1.15 0.60 -15.04
CA LEU A 115 1.67 1.96 -14.87
C LEU A 115 1.59 2.42 -13.41
N ALA A 116 0.41 2.27 -12.77
CA ALA A 116 0.25 2.62 -11.36
C ALA A 116 1.21 1.82 -10.47
N SER A 117 1.43 0.54 -10.77
CA SER A 117 2.35 -0.32 -10.02
C SER A 117 3.81 0.14 -10.15
N VAL A 118 4.26 0.44 -11.36
CA VAL A 118 5.62 0.94 -11.63
C VAL A 118 5.85 2.29 -10.97
N LEU A 119 4.88 3.21 -11.07
CA LEU A 119 4.96 4.51 -10.41
C LEU A 119 5.01 4.37 -8.89
N SER A 120 4.18 3.51 -8.31
CA SER A 120 4.15 3.25 -6.87
C SER A 120 5.50 2.72 -6.38
N MET A 121 6.07 1.75 -7.09
CA MET A 121 7.41 1.22 -6.80
C MET A 121 8.50 2.29 -6.92
N GLY A 122 8.49 3.06 -8.00
CA GLY A 122 9.45 4.14 -8.22
C GLY A 122 9.39 5.20 -7.13
N LEU A 123 8.18 5.64 -6.76
CA LEU A 123 7.96 6.60 -5.68
C LEU A 123 8.39 6.05 -4.32
N PHE A 124 8.17 4.76 -4.06
CA PHE A 124 8.60 4.12 -2.83
C PHE A 124 10.12 4.10 -2.70
N VAL A 125 10.82 3.60 -3.73
CA VAL A 125 12.30 3.52 -3.74
C VAL A 125 12.92 4.90 -3.70
N TYR A 126 12.39 5.85 -4.48
CA TYR A 126 12.84 7.23 -4.47
C TYR A 126 12.62 7.88 -3.09
N GLY A 127 11.43 7.73 -2.51
CA GLY A 127 11.10 8.29 -1.20
C GLY A 127 11.99 7.73 -0.09
N LEU A 128 12.26 6.41 -0.11
CA LEU A 128 13.20 5.80 0.83
C LEU A 128 14.63 6.30 0.63
N SER A 129 15.06 6.50 -0.61
CA SER A 129 16.39 7.04 -0.93
C SER A 129 16.52 8.48 -0.39
N GLN A 130 15.49 9.30 -0.53
CA GLN A 130 15.47 10.66 0.02
C GLN A 130 15.42 10.66 1.56
N MET A 131 14.62 9.79 2.18
CA MET A 131 14.47 9.73 3.65
C MET A 131 15.74 9.24 4.36
N ASN A 132 16.43 8.27 3.77
CA ASN A 132 17.64 7.67 4.35
C ASN A 132 18.93 8.33 3.86
N GLU A 133 18.84 9.34 2.99
CA GLU A 133 20.00 9.99 2.35
C GLU A 133 20.93 9.00 1.62
N THR A 134 20.37 7.91 1.12
CA THR A 134 21.10 6.85 0.44
C THR A 134 20.99 6.98 -1.08
N PRO A 135 22.01 6.59 -1.86
CA PRO A 135 21.89 6.53 -3.30
C PRO A 135 20.76 5.59 -3.75
N LEU A 136 20.15 5.90 -4.89
CA LEU A 136 18.92 5.24 -5.34
C LEU A 136 19.13 3.75 -5.69
N LEU A 137 20.29 3.41 -6.26
CA LEU A 137 20.59 2.05 -6.71
C LEU A 137 20.79 1.06 -5.54
N PRO A 138 21.57 1.36 -4.48
CA PRO A 138 21.57 0.58 -3.24
C PRO A 138 20.19 0.47 -2.58
N THR A 139 19.42 1.56 -2.58
CA THR A 139 18.06 1.59 -2.00
C THR A 139 17.13 0.63 -2.75
N LEU A 140 17.21 0.61 -4.08
CA LEU A 140 16.47 -0.34 -4.92
C LEU A 140 16.87 -1.79 -4.58
N GLY A 141 18.16 -2.09 -4.53
CA GLY A 141 18.65 -3.43 -4.20
C GLY A 141 18.17 -3.92 -2.84
N HIS A 142 18.23 -3.05 -1.82
CA HIS A 142 17.72 -3.34 -0.48
C HIS A 142 16.20 -3.55 -0.48
N THR A 143 15.45 -2.67 -1.16
CA THR A 143 13.99 -2.79 -1.28
C THR A 143 13.57 -4.11 -1.92
N VAL A 144 14.24 -4.50 -3.01
CA VAL A 144 14.00 -5.78 -3.69
C VAL A 144 14.31 -6.96 -2.76
N ALA A 145 15.42 -6.91 -2.01
CA ALA A 145 15.76 -7.97 -1.05
C ALA A 145 14.69 -8.13 0.05
N VAL A 146 14.22 -7.03 0.62
CA VAL A 146 13.15 -7.05 1.63
C VAL A 146 11.84 -7.58 1.03
N TRP A 147 11.48 -7.18 -0.18
CA TRP A 147 10.29 -7.67 -0.87
C TRP A 147 10.35 -9.17 -1.15
N LEU A 148 11.50 -9.68 -1.60
CA LEU A 148 11.69 -11.13 -1.80
C LEU A 148 11.50 -11.89 -0.48
N LEU A 149 12.03 -11.37 0.63
CA LEU A 149 11.82 -11.98 1.95
C LEU A 149 10.34 -11.96 2.39
N LEU A 150 9.62 -10.87 2.11
CA LEU A 150 8.17 -10.78 2.39
C LEU A 150 7.37 -11.78 1.55
N ILE A 151 7.68 -11.89 0.26
CA ILE A 151 7.01 -12.84 -0.66
C ILE A 151 7.29 -14.29 -0.24
N LEU A 152 8.55 -14.62 0.07
CA LEU A 152 8.92 -15.95 0.57
C LEU A 152 8.24 -16.25 1.91
N GLY A 153 8.23 -15.29 2.84
CA GLY A 153 7.57 -15.44 4.13
C GLY A 153 6.07 -15.67 4.00
N ALA A 154 5.39 -14.92 3.12
CA ALA A 154 3.98 -15.11 2.82
C ALA A 154 3.72 -16.48 2.15
N GLY A 155 4.60 -16.92 1.25
CA GLY A 155 4.53 -18.23 0.61
C GLY A 155 4.65 -19.37 1.62
N VAL A 156 5.64 -19.30 2.52
CA VAL A 156 5.82 -20.29 3.60
C VAL A 156 4.62 -20.30 4.54
N LEU A 157 4.13 -19.13 4.95
CA LEU A 157 2.94 -19.04 5.81
C LEU A 157 1.72 -19.65 5.13
N SER A 158 1.51 -19.39 3.83
CA SER A 158 0.42 -19.98 3.05
C SER A 158 0.50 -21.51 2.99
N ILE A 159 1.71 -22.07 2.81
CA ILE A 159 1.92 -23.53 2.85
C ILE A 159 1.61 -24.07 4.24
N LEU A 160 2.11 -23.43 5.30
CA LEU A 160 1.88 -23.88 6.68
C LEU A 160 0.39 -23.86 7.05
N LEU A 161 -0.33 -22.81 6.65
CA LEU A 161 -1.78 -22.72 6.88
C LEU A 161 -2.55 -23.79 6.12
N ASN A 162 -2.15 -24.11 4.88
CA ASN A 162 -2.77 -25.21 4.11
C ASN A 162 -2.47 -26.60 4.68
N VAL A 163 -1.41 -26.77 5.47
CA VAL A 163 -1.10 -28.05 6.14
C VAL A 163 -1.87 -28.20 7.46
N LEU A 164 -2.30 -27.09 8.07
CA LEU A 164 -3.01 -27.05 9.36
C LEU A 164 -4.53 -27.15 9.24
N ILE A 165 -5.09 -26.98 8.02
CA ILE A 165 -6.53 -27.08 7.71
C ILE A 165 -6.79 -28.43 7.05
#